data_AF-A0A443P0B8-F1
#
_entry.id   AF-A0A443P0B8-F1
#
_cell.length_a   1.000
_cell.length_b   1.000
_cell.length_c   1.000
_cell.angle_alpha   90.00
_cell.angle_beta   90.00
_cell.angle_gamma   90.00
#
_symmetry.space_group_name_H-M   'P 1'
#
loop_
_entity.id
_entity.type
_entity.pdbx_description
1 polymer ?
#
loop_
_entity_poly.entity_id
_entity_poly.type
_entity_poly.pdbx_seq_one_letter_code
_entity_poly.pdbx_strand_id
1 'polypeptide(L)'
;MKMVVTRSLNAPKSFPFFSSSFLYSSLFPAHALSFPFRSNPSPFSPNKCLLVHAKKRNSQLEPLLKRTTTDQEDKEEVDEFQEETFVEGDDDFEDEFEEEDTELHVGDGSGGGGILLAGTWWDRKALDLAEEVCISFGGDLKIYAFKTSASSTIKVRIENMANKYGSPSITDVEDFSSAYRARLDEAEVAGAIPDNYSLEVSSPGVERVVRIPQELDRFKDKPMYVKYVTEEAATESPKESDGVFKLVSFDLESSYCTWSIADVRKNREQAGKGRPLSKKQREWRLQMPFDSLRLVRLYSDC
;
A
#
# COMPACT_ATOMS: atom_id res chain seq x y z
N MET A 1 9.07 -7.91 -2.40
CA MET A 1 9.55 -9.29 -2.16
C MET A 1 8.52 -9.98 -1.29
N LYS A 2 8.16 -11.22 -1.60
CA LYS A 2 7.14 -11.98 -0.87
C LYS A 2 7.71 -13.36 -0.52
N MET A 3 7.50 -13.81 0.71
CA MET A 3 7.72 -15.19 1.13
C MET A 3 6.41 -15.74 1.67
N VAL A 4 5.92 -16.82 1.07
CA VAL A 4 4.75 -17.56 1.52
C VAL A 4 5.25 -18.88 2.08
N VAL A 5 4.88 -19.19 3.32
CA VAL A 5 5.20 -20.48 3.94
C VAL A 5 3.90 -21.10 4.46
N THR A 6 3.56 -22.26 3.90
CA THR A 6 2.46 -23.10 4.35
C THR A 6 3.05 -24.29 5.12
N ARG A 7 2.55 -24.55 6.34
CA ARG A 7 2.96 -25.74 7.10
C ARG A 7 1.98 -26.87 6.75
N SER A 8 2.52 -27.97 6.23
CA SER A 8 1.83 -29.26 6.15
C SER A 8 2.15 -30.07 7.41
N LEU A 9 1.13 -30.74 7.96
CA LEU A 9 1.17 -31.49 9.22
C LEU A 9 2.35 -32.47 9.26
N ASN A 10 3.31 -32.22 10.15
CA ASN A 10 4.31 -33.21 10.54
C ASN A 10 4.22 -33.47 12.04
N ALA A 11 4.16 -34.76 12.39
CA ALA A 11 3.85 -35.31 13.71
C ALA A 11 4.76 -34.79 14.86
N PRO A 12 4.23 -34.67 16.09
CA PRO A 12 4.93 -34.00 17.19
C PRO A 12 6.09 -34.85 17.75
N LYS A 13 7.26 -34.22 17.93
CA LYS A 13 8.38 -34.75 18.71
C LYS A 13 8.35 -34.11 20.11
N SER A 14 8.21 -34.95 21.12
CA SER A 14 8.19 -34.59 22.54
C SER A 14 9.58 -34.20 23.06
N PHE A 15 9.68 -33.06 23.77
CA PHE A 15 10.81 -32.74 24.66
C PHE A 15 10.33 -31.98 25.91
N PRO A 16 11.07 -32.04 27.03
CA PRO A 16 10.51 -31.86 28.37
C PRO A 16 10.46 -30.40 28.85
N PHE A 17 9.44 -30.13 29.65
CA PHE A 17 9.18 -28.89 30.38
C PHE A 17 10.27 -28.56 31.41
N PHE A 18 10.74 -27.31 31.42
CA PHE A 18 11.34 -26.68 32.60
C PHE A 18 10.48 -25.49 33.03
N SER A 19 9.93 -25.61 34.24
CA SER A 19 9.15 -24.61 34.94
C SER A 19 10.08 -23.65 35.70
N SER A 20 9.90 -22.34 35.53
CA SER A 20 10.30 -21.37 36.54
C SER A 20 9.26 -20.25 36.66
N SER A 21 8.71 -20.14 37.86
CA SER A 21 7.72 -19.17 38.30
C SER A 21 8.41 -17.90 38.78
N PHE A 22 7.97 -16.73 38.29
CA PHE A 22 8.24 -15.45 38.95
C PHE A 22 6.95 -14.68 39.17
N LEU A 23 6.84 -14.17 40.39
CA LEU A 23 5.65 -13.59 41.01
C LEU A 23 5.44 -12.13 40.58
N TYR A 24 4.17 -11.78 40.50
CA TYR A 24 3.62 -10.43 40.38
C TYR A 24 4.13 -9.47 41.48
N SER A 25 4.30 -8.19 41.11
CA SER A 25 4.15 -7.07 42.05
C SER A 25 3.72 -5.80 41.31
N SER A 26 2.47 -5.41 41.55
CA SER A 26 1.83 -4.18 41.12
C SER A 26 2.11 -3.04 42.10
N LEU A 27 2.47 -1.85 41.61
CA LEU A 27 2.37 -0.60 42.37
C LEU A 27 1.96 0.56 41.44
N PHE A 28 0.77 1.10 41.66
CA PHE A 28 0.33 2.42 41.18
C PHE A 28 0.95 3.53 42.08
N PRO A 29 1.10 4.76 41.56
CA PRO A 29 0.24 5.81 42.09
C PRO A 29 -0.33 6.79 41.06
N ALA A 30 -1.58 7.19 41.30
CA ALA A 30 -2.29 8.27 40.65
C ALA A 30 -1.86 9.63 41.19
N HIS A 31 -1.65 10.61 40.31
CA HIS A 31 -1.80 12.02 40.67
C HIS A 31 -2.44 12.80 39.52
N ALA A 32 -3.65 13.30 39.81
CA ALA A 32 -4.38 14.28 39.03
C ALA A 32 -3.77 15.66 39.26
N LEU A 33 -3.59 16.43 38.18
CA LEU A 33 -3.48 17.88 38.23
C LEU A 33 -4.30 18.48 37.10
N SER A 34 -5.38 19.14 37.50
CA SER A 34 -6.28 19.95 36.70
C SER A 34 -6.05 21.42 37.04
N PHE A 35 -5.87 22.29 36.04
CA PHE A 35 -6.02 23.74 36.16
C PHE A 35 -6.46 24.36 34.82
N PRO A 36 -7.07 25.57 34.83
CA PRO A 36 -8.24 25.88 34.03
C PRO A 36 -8.00 26.81 32.83
N PHE A 37 -9.03 26.84 31.97
CA PHE A 37 -9.36 27.80 30.91
C PHE A 37 -8.75 29.21 31.00
N ARG A 38 -8.26 29.71 29.86
CA ARG A 38 -8.68 31.02 29.30
C ARG A 38 -8.69 30.99 27.77
N SER A 39 -9.89 31.15 27.22
CA SER A 39 -10.18 31.60 25.86
C SER A 39 -9.94 33.10 25.74
N ASN A 40 -9.30 33.53 24.65
CA ASN A 40 -9.60 34.81 24.02
C ASN A 40 -9.35 34.72 22.50
N PRO A 41 -10.21 35.34 21.67
CA PRO A 41 -10.14 35.28 20.23
C PRO A 41 -9.20 36.37 19.69
N SER A 42 -8.45 36.07 18.63
CA SER A 42 -7.83 37.11 17.80
C SER A 42 -8.34 37.01 16.36
N PRO A 43 -8.56 38.15 15.68
CA PRO A 43 -9.19 38.19 14.38
C PRO A 43 -8.12 38.25 13.29
N PHE A 44 -8.08 37.31 12.35
CA PHE A 44 -7.29 37.49 11.14
C PHE A 44 -8.01 37.03 9.87
N SER A 45 -7.97 37.96 8.91
CA SER A 45 -8.67 38.06 7.63
C SER A 45 -8.62 36.82 6.73
N PRO A 46 -9.64 36.64 5.87
CA PRO A 46 -9.60 35.66 4.80
C PRO A 46 -8.71 36.18 3.67
N ASN A 47 -7.57 35.55 3.45
CA ASN A 47 -6.83 35.76 2.20
C ASN A 47 -7.54 35.01 1.07
N LYS A 48 -7.94 35.81 0.08
CA LYS A 48 -8.68 35.40 -1.12
C LYS A 48 -7.94 34.29 -1.87
N CYS A 49 -8.64 33.18 -2.09
CA CYS A 49 -8.24 32.15 -3.05
C CYS A 49 -8.38 32.74 -4.47
N LEU A 50 -7.27 32.95 -5.18
CA LEU A 50 -7.29 33.28 -6.61
C LEU A 50 -7.37 31.97 -7.40
N LEU A 51 -8.61 31.53 -7.63
CA LEU A 51 -8.91 30.39 -8.47
C LEU A 51 -8.92 30.85 -9.93
N VAL A 52 -7.87 30.49 -10.68
CA VAL A 52 -7.83 30.74 -12.13
C VAL A 52 -8.48 29.56 -12.83
N HIS A 53 -9.76 29.71 -13.21
CA HIS A 53 -10.45 28.77 -14.08
C HIS A 53 -9.89 28.83 -15.51
N ALA A 54 -9.55 27.67 -16.07
CA ALA A 54 -9.45 27.48 -17.51
C ALA A 54 -10.47 26.43 -17.96
N LYS A 55 -11.59 26.91 -18.51
CA LYS A 55 -12.56 26.11 -19.29
C LYS A 55 -11.81 25.31 -20.37
N LYS A 56 -11.98 23.99 -20.41
CA LYS A 56 -11.72 23.22 -21.63
C LYS A 56 -12.97 22.48 -22.08
N ARG A 57 -13.27 22.77 -23.34
CA ARG A 57 -14.45 22.49 -24.15
C ARG A 57 -14.44 21.03 -24.61
N ASN A 58 -15.58 20.37 -24.46
CA ASN A 58 -15.88 19.09 -25.12
C ASN A 58 -15.87 19.26 -26.64
N SER A 59 -15.29 18.29 -27.34
CA SER A 59 -15.59 18.03 -28.75
C SER A 59 -15.58 16.52 -28.98
N GLN A 60 -16.79 15.96 -29.07
CA GLN A 60 -17.10 14.72 -29.77
C GLN A 60 -16.54 14.79 -31.19
N LEU A 61 -15.91 13.74 -31.68
CA LEU A 61 -15.89 13.38 -33.10
C LEU A 61 -15.94 11.85 -33.23
N GLU A 62 -16.92 11.39 -33.99
CA GLU A 62 -17.17 10.01 -34.43
C GLU A 62 -16.07 9.48 -35.36
N PRO A 63 -15.84 8.16 -35.45
CA PRO A 63 -15.05 7.57 -36.53
C PRO A 63 -15.98 7.04 -37.64
N LEU A 64 -15.92 7.66 -38.82
CA LEU A 64 -16.47 7.12 -40.05
C LEU A 64 -15.36 6.70 -41.03
N LEU A 65 -15.65 5.56 -41.66
CA LEU A 65 -15.23 5.09 -42.99
C LEU A 65 -13.98 4.22 -43.16
N LYS A 66 -14.29 2.92 -43.20
CA LYS A 66 -13.81 1.88 -44.13
C LYS A 66 -13.20 2.39 -45.45
N ARG A 67 -12.15 1.69 -45.90
CA ARG A 67 -11.97 1.31 -47.31
C ARG A 67 -11.13 0.03 -47.46
N THR A 68 -11.80 -0.99 -47.99
CA THR A 68 -11.39 -2.04 -48.95
C THR A 68 -10.36 -1.56 -49.98
N THR A 69 -9.52 -2.34 -50.68
CA THR A 69 -9.42 -3.76 -51.11
C THR A 69 -8.07 -3.89 -51.84
N THR A 70 -7.52 -5.10 -52.02
CA THR A 70 -7.24 -5.79 -53.32
C THR A 70 -6.09 -6.79 -53.18
N ASP A 71 -6.32 -7.95 -53.79
CA ASP A 71 -5.67 -9.27 -53.70
C ASP A 71 -4.36 -9.45 -54.49
N GLN A 72 -3.67 -10.57 -54.23
CA GLN A 72 -3.08 -11.58 -55.15
C GLN A 72 -1.92 -12.32 -54.44
N GLU A 73 -2.07 -13.57 -53.97
CA GLU A 73 -1.95 -14.87 -54.68
C GLU A 73 -0.53 -15.19 -55.22
N ASP A 74 0.18 -16.15 -54.61
CA ASP A 74 0.59 -17.42 -55.27
C ASP A 74 1.43 -18.39 -54.38
N LYS A 75 0.92 -19.63 -54.28
CA LYS A 75 1.58 -20.97 -54.38
C LYS A 75 2.45 -21.60 -53.27
N GLU A 76 1.79 -22.55 -52.58
CA GLU A 76 2.10 -23.99 -52.39
C GLU A 76 3.55 -24.49 -52.20
N GLU A 77 3.82 -25.16 -51.07
CA GLU A 77 4.41 -26.51 -51.05
C GLU A 77 3.96 -27.28 -49.79
N VAL A 78 3.73 -28.57 -49.99
CA VAL A 78 3.08 -29.57 -49.11
C VAL A 78 4.16 -30.28 -48.27
N ASP A 79 3.93 -30.49 -46.98
CA ASP A 79 4.58 -31.60 -46.27
C ASP A 79 3.58 -32.32 -45.36
N GLU A 80 3.47 -33.61 -45.60
CA GLU A 80 2.54 -34.57 -45.01
C GLU A 80 3.34 -35.45 -44.05
N PHE A 81 3.20 -35.27 -42.74
CA PHE A 81 3.66 -36.26 -41.76
C PHE A 81 2.63 -36.44 -40.64
N GLN A 82 1.86 -37.51 -40.82
CA GLN A 82 1.44 -38.52 -39.86
C GLN A 82 0.92 -38.09 -38.46
N GLU A 83 -0.40 -38.29 -38.36
CA GLU A 83 -1.26 -38.53 -37.20
C GLU A 83 -0.74 -39.62 -36.23
N GLU A 84 -0.58 -39.28 -34.95
CA GLU A 84 -0.83 -40.20 -33.81
C GLU A 84 -1.42 -39.45 -32.60
N THR A 85 -2.75 -39.49 -32.55
CA THR A 85 -3.70 -39.59 -31.41
C THR A 85 -3.21 -39.45 -29.95
N PHE A 86 -3.74 -38.38 -29.32
CA PHE A 86 -4.31 -38.23 -27.97
C PHE A 86 -3.59 -38.80 -26.73
N VAL A 87 -3.08 -37.89 -25.89
CA VAL A 87 -3.26 -37.98 -24.44
C VAL A 87 -3.90 -36.66 -23.98
N GLU A 88 -5.19 -36.74 -23.64
CA GLU A 88 -5.91 -35.77 -22.84
C GLU A 88 -5.13 -35.47 -21.55
N GLY A 89 -4.80 -34.21 -21.38
CA GLY A 89 -4.20 -33.65 -20.18
C GLY A 89 -4.49 -32.15 -20.15
N ASP A 90 -5.75 -31.81 -20.43
CA ASP A 90 -6.30 -30.47 -20.21
C ASP A 90 -6.53 -30.32 -18.70
N ASP A 91 -5.43 -30.24 -17.96
CA ASP A 91 -5.42 -29.58 -16.66
C ASP A 91 -5.02 -28.14 -16.95
N ASP A 92 -5.94 -27.44 -17.63
CA ASP A 92 -5.99 -25.99 -17.68
C ASP A 92 -6.31 -25.56 -16.25
N PHE A 93 -5.27 -25.57 -15.42
CA PHE A 93 -5.25 -24.91 -14.14
C PHE A 93 -5.29 -23.43 -14.46
N GLU A 94 -6.51 -22.95 -14.77
CA GLU A 94 -6.90 -21.57 -14.58
C GLU A 94 -6.62 -21.29 -13.10
N ASP A 95 -5.37 -20.90 -12.83
CA ASP A 95 -4.98 -20.06 -11.72
C ASP A 95 -5.81 -18.78 -11.87
N GLU A 96 -7.09 -18.88 -11.48
CA GLU A 96 -7.98 -17.78 -11.22
C GLU A 96 -7.37 -17.06 -10.00
N PHE A 97 -6.29 -16.32 -10.27
CA PHE A 97 -5.88 -15.19 -9.49
C PHE A 97 -7.07 -14.23 -9.55
N GLU A 98 -8.05 -14.46 -8.68
CA GLU A 98 -8.82 -13.39 -8.09
C GLU A 98 -7.80 -12.53 -7.32
N GLU A 99 -6.99 -11.77 -8.05
CA GLU A 99 -6.65 -10.42 -7.63
C GLU A 99 -8.00 -9.71 -7.56
N GLU A 100 -8.73 -9.95 -6.47
CA GLU A 100 -9.86 -9.12 -6.08
C GLU A 100 -9.26 -7.72 -6.07
N ASP A 101 -9.56 -6.97 -7.13
CA ASP A 101 -9.02 -5.68 -7.52
C ASP A 101 -9.55 -4.64 -6.52
N THR A 102 -9.20 -4.91 -5.27
CA THR A 102 -9.67 -4.25 -4.07
C THR A 102 -9.06 -2.88 -4.14
N GLU A 103 -9.95 -1.89 -4.33
CA GLU A 103 -9.52 -0.51 -4.40
C GLU A 103 -8.67 -0.20 -3.16
N LEU A 104 -7.46 0.33 -3.38
CA LEU A 104 -6.52 0.58 -2.31
C LEU A 104 -7.07 1.67 -1.39
N HIS A 105 -7.32 1.30 -0.14
CA HIS A 105 -7.80 2.21 0.91
C HIS A 105 -6.81 2.26 2.06
N VAL A 106 -6.69 3.42 2.71
CA VAL A 106 -5.83 3.58 3.88
C VAL A 106 -6.28 2.65 5.00
N GLY A 107 -5.38 1.84 5.55
CA GLY A 107 -5.69 0.96 6.69
C GLY A 107 -6.29 -0.40 6.35
N ASP A 108 -6.22 -0.83 5.08
CA ASP A 108 -6.75 -2.12 4.60
C ASP A 108 -5.97 -3.37 5.08
N GLY A 109 -4.87 -3.20 5.82
CA GLY A 109 -3.97 -4.30 6.20
C GLY A 109 -3.13 -4.85 5.05
N SER A 110 -3.09 -4.16 3.91
CA SER A 110 -2.36 -4.52 2.70
C SER A 110 -1.48 -3.35 2.20
N GLY A 111 -1.61 -2.92 0.94
CA GLY A 111 -0.93 -1.75 0.37
C GLY A 111 -1.37 -0.43 1.01
N GLY A 112 -2.54 -0.37 1.65
CA GLY A 112 -2.97 0.75 2.48
C GLY A 112 -2.29 0.85 3.85
N GLY A 113 -1.54 -0.19 4.23
CA GLY A 113 -0.95 -0.30 5.56
C GLY A 113 -1.99 -0.58 6.65
N GLY A 114 -1.54 -0.52 7.91
CA GLY A 114 -2.42 -0.66 9.07
C GLY A 114 -2.69 -2.11 9.48
N ILE A 115 -3.60 -2.29 10.45
CA ILE A 115 -3.86 -3.59 11.07
C ILE A 115 -5.33 -3.95 10.80
N LEU A 116 -5.56 -5.06 10.11
CA LEU A 116 -6.87 -5.61 9.83
C LEU A 116 -7.00 -7.00 10.46
N LEU A 117 -7.71 -7.08 11.59
CA LEU A 117 -7.96 -8.33 12.27
C LEU A 117 -9.29 -8.94 11.79
N ALA A 118 -9.32 -10.25 11.56
CA ALA A 118 -10.51 -10.99 11.15
C ALA A 118 -11.60 -11.10 12.25
N GLY A 119 -11.30 -10.70 13.49
CA GLY A 119 -12.18 -10.85 14.64
C GLY A 119 -12.13 -12.24 15.27
N THR A 120 -11.10 -13.02 14.98
CA THR A 120 -10.89 -14.34 15.58
C THR A 120 -10.31 -14.20 17.00
N TRP A 121 -10.44 -15.26 17.79
CA TRP A 121 -9.96 -15.29 19.18
C TRP A 121 -8.44 -15.20 19.31
N TRP A 122 -7.69 -15.49 18.24
CA TRP A 122 -6.23 -15.57 18.24
C TRP A 122 -5.54 -14.37 17.57
N ASP A 123 -6.29 -13.56 16.82
CA ASP A 123 -5.76 -12.44 16.02
C ASP A 123 -4.84 -11.51 16.81
N ARG A 124 -5.29 -11.09 18.00
CA ARG A 124 -4.53 -10.19 18.87
C ARG A 124 -3.24 -10.84 19.32
N LYS A 125 -3.29 -12.13 19.68
CA LYS A 125 -2.11 -12.86 20.12
C LYS A 125 -1.08 -12.95 19.00
N ALA A 126 -1.51 -13.23 17.76
CA ALA A 126 -0.61 -13.24 16.61
C ALA A 126 0.02 -11.86 16.37
N LEU A 127 -0.75 -10.78 16.48
CA LEU A 127 -0.23 -9.42 16.36
C LEU A 127 0.80 -9.10 17.45
N ASP A 128 0.48 -9.38 18.72
CA ASP A 128 1.38 -9.12 19.86
C ASP A 128 2.73 -9.84 19.66
N LEU A 129 2.70 -11.09 19.17
CA LEU A 129 3.92 -11.85 18.88
C LEU A 129 4.72 -11.21 17.73
N ALA A 130 4.07 -10.66 16.70
CA ALA A 130 4.76 -9.96 15.62
C ALA A 130 5.44 -8.68 16.14
N GLU A 131 4.79 -7.95 17.04
CA GLU A 131 5.34 -6.76 17.69
C GLU A 131 6.54 -7.11 18.60
N GLU A 132 6.44 -8.19 19.39
CA GLU A 132 7.55 -8.72 20.18
C GLU A 132 8.77 -9.05 19.31
N VAL A 133 8.53 -9.64 18.13
CA VAL A 133 9.60 -9.95 17.16
C VAL A 133 10.22 -8.65 16.65
N CYS A 134 9.44 -7.65 16.24
CA CYS A 134 9.97 -6.33 15.86
C CYS A 134 10.88 -5.72 16.95
N ILE A 135 10.49 -5.84 18.22
CA ILE A 135 11.29 -5.35 19.37
C ILE A 135 12.63 -6.10 19.46
N SER A 136 12.65 -7.41 19.17
CA SER A 136 13.88 -8.22 19.21
C SER A 136 14.94 -7.78 18.18
N PHE A 137 14.53 -7.12 17.10
CA PHE A 137 15.41 -6.51 16.09
C PHE A 137 15.81 -5.06 16.43
N GLY A 138 15.85 -4.71 17.72
CA GLY A 138 16.24 -3.37 18.17
C GLY A 138 15.23 -2.26 17.82
N GLY A 139 14.05 -2.62 17.30
CA GLY A 139 13.04 -1.67 16.84
C GLY A 139 13.31 -1.08 15.45
N ASP A 140 14.32 -1.58 14.74
CA ASP A 140 14.64 -1.16 13.36
C ASP A 140 13.59 -1.67 12.37
N LEU A 141 13.05 -2.87 12.61
CA LEU A 141 11.92 -3.42 11.85
C LEU A 141 10.59 -3.01 12.48
N LYS A 142 9.66 -2.53 11.64
CA LYS A 142 8.29 -2.20 12.04
C LYS A 142 7.26 -2.86 11.15
N ILE A 143 6.10 -3.13 11.73
CA ILE A 143 4.92 -3.59 10.98
C ILE A 143 4.33 -2.40 10.21
N TYR A 144 4.40 -2.48 8.89
CA TYR A 144 3.70 -1.54 8.01
C TYR A 144 2.23 -1.92 7.86
N ALA A 145 1.99 -3.22 7.62
CA ALA A 145 0.65 -3.80 7.50
C ALA A 145 0.57 -5.17 8.17
N PHE A 146 -0.58 -5.47 8.76
CA PHE A 146 -0.87 -6.77 9.34
C PHE A 146 -2.31 -7.14 9.00
N LYS A 147 -2.53 -8.35 8.50
CA LYS A 147 -3.86 -8.87 8.21
C LYS A 147 -3.97 -10.30 8.67
N THR A 148 -5.05 -10.60 9.37
CA THR A 148 -5.48 -11.98 9.60
C THR A 148 -6.75 -12.27 8.82
N SER A 149 -6.97 -13.55 8.53
CA SER A 149 -8.15 -14.06 7.83
C SER A 149 -8.77 -15.22 8.59
N ALA A 150 -10.06 -15.45 8.40
CA ALA A 150 -10.78 -16.60 8.98
C ALA A 150 -10.20 -17.96 8.54
N SER A 151 -9.47 -18.00 7.43
CA SER A 151 -8.70 -19.15 6.92
C SER A 151 -7.42 -19.46 7.70
N SER A 152 -7.21 -18.86 8.87
CA SER A 152 -5.96 -18.96 9.65
C SER A 152 -4.72 -18.47 8.88
N THR A 153 -4.91 -17.51 7.96
CA THR A 153 -3.81 -16.88 7.23
C THR A 153 -3.38 -15.60 7.95
N ILE A 154 -2.07 -15.42 8.11
CA ILE A 154 -1.42 -14.24 8.65
C ILE A 154 -0.58 -13.63 7.53
N LYS A 155 -0.86 -12.38 7.20
CA LYS A 155 -0.07 -11.58 6.25
C LYS A 155 0.57 -10.42 6.99
N VAL A 156 1.90 -10.35 6.95
CA VAL A 156 2.67 -9.29 7.59
C VAL A 156 3.52 -8.59 6.54
N ARG A 157 3.43 -7.26 6.50
CA ARG A 157 4.30 -6.40 5.72
C ARG A 157 5.21 -5.64 6.66
N ILE A 158 6.52 -5.85 6.56
CA ILE A 158 7.51 -5.23 7.42
C ILE A 158 8.28 -4.14 6.67
N GLU A 159 8.63 -3.07 7.38
CA GLU A 159 9.53 -2.03 6.89
C GLU A 159 10.75 -1.89 7.79
N ASN A 160 11.86 -1.47 7.19
CA ASN A 160 13.10 -1.17 7.92
C ASN A 160 13.26 0.35 8.08
N MET A 161 13.15 0.82 9.32
CA MET A 161 13.19 2.24 9.68
C MET A 161 14.60 2.84 9.62
N ALA A 162 15.66 2.01 9.65
CA ALA A 162 17.02 2.47 9.42
C ALA A 162 17.21 2.94 7.95
N ASN A 163 16.38 2.41 7.03
CA ASN A 163 16.40 2.79 5.62
C ASN A 163 15.45 3.98 5.35
N LYS A 164 15.98 4.99 4.64
CA LYS A 164 15.22 6.21 4.25
C LYS A 164 13.83 5.87 3.68
N TYR A 165 13.75 4.86 2.82
CA TYR A 165 12.49 4.52 2.14
C TYR A 165 11.72 3.34 2.74
N GLY A 166 12.21 2.73 3.82
CA GLY A 166 11.50 1.64 4.50
C GLY A 166 11.68 0.26 3.91
N SER A 167 12.40 0.12 2.79
CA SER A 167 12.60 -1.18 2.17
C SER A 167 13.45 -2.08 3.07
N PRO A 168 12.93 -3.22 3.55
CA PRO A 168 13.74 -4.22 4.23
C PRO A 168 14.65 -4.95 3.23
N SER A 169 15.76 -5.50 3.70
CA SER A 169 16.59 -6.42 2.92
C SER A 169 15.93 -7.80 2.81
N ILE A 170 16.40 -8.66 1.90
CA ILE A 170 15.89 -10.04 1.83
C ILE A 170 16.18 -10.81 3.13
N THR A 171 17.38 -10.59 3.70
CA THR A 171 17.79 -11.16 4.98
C THR A 171 16.91 -10.69 6.13
N ASP A 172 16.52 -9.40 6.14
CA ASP A 172 15.60 -8.86 7.16
C ASP A 172 14.25 -9.62 7.14
N VAL A 173 13.75 -9.94 5.95
CA VAL A 173 12.47 -10.66 5.77
C VAL A 173 12.61 -12.13 6.17
N GLU A 174 13.75 -12.77 5.84
CA GLU A 174 14.07 -14.15 6.25
C GLU A 174 14.20 -14.29 7.76
N ASP A 175 14.98 -13.41 8.38
CA ASP A 175 15.21 -13.41 9.82
C ASP A 175 13.91 -13.13 10.58
N PHE A 176 13.13 -12.14 10.15
CA PHE A 176 11.82 -11.86 10.74
C PHE A 176 10.85 -13.03 10.57
N SER A 177 10.76 -13.62 9.37
CA SER A 177 9.91 -14.78 9.09
C SER A 177 10.26 -15.97 9.96
N SER A 178 11.56 -16.24 10.15
CA SER A 178 12.06 -17.32 11.01
C SER A 178 11.71 -17.08 12.48
N ALA A 179 12.02 -15.88 12.99
CA ALA A 179 11.76 -15.52 14.38
C ALA A 179 10.27 -15.51 14.72
N TYR A 180 9.44 -14.95 13.82
CA TYR A 180 8.00 -14.89 14.04
C TYR A 180 7.34 -16.26 13.98
N ARG A 181 7.77 -17.13 13.04
CA ARG A 181 7.34 -18.52 13.00
C ARG A 181 7.64 -19.26 14.30
N ALA A 182 8.85 -19.13 14.83
CA ALA A 182 9.21 -19.78 16.10
C ALA A 182 8.27 -19.35 17.25
N ARG A 183 7.93 -18.06 17.32
CA ARG A 183 6.97 -17.54 18.31
C ARG A 183 5.54 -18.03 18.09
N LEU A 184 5.11 -18.16 16.84
CA LEU A 184 3.81 -18.74 16.51
C LEU A 184 3.76 -20.23 16.89
N ASP A 185 4.80 -21.00 16.59
CA ASP A 185 4.87 -22.43 16.93
C ASP A 185 4.82 -22.67 18.46
N GLU A 186 5.48 -21.81 19.26
CA GLU A 186 5.36 -21.84 20.73
C GLU A 186 3.92 -21.55 21.20
N ALA A 187 3.25 -20.58 20.57
CA ALA A 187 1.88 -20.22 20.89
C ALA A 187 0.87 -21.30 20.44
N GLU A 188 1.17 -22.00 19.35
CA GLU A 188 0.39 -23.14 18.83
C GLU A 188 0.39 -24.27 19.87
N VAL A 189 1.58 -24.66 20.36
CA VAL A 189 1.73 -25.69 21.40
C VAL A 189 1.02 -25.30 22.69
N ALA A 190 0.97 -23.99 23.00
CA ALA A 190 0.24 -23.46 24.14
C ALA A 190 -1.29 -23.37 23.93
N GLY A 191 -1.79 -23.67 22.72
CA GLY A 191 -3.20 -23.54 22.33
C GLY A 191 -3.68 -22.09 22.26
N ALA A 192 -2.76 -21.13 22.11
CA ALA A 192 -3.04 -19.69 22.04
C ALA A 192 -3.28 -19.19 20.60
N ILE A 193 -2.94 -20.00 19.59
CA ILE A 193 -3.28 -19.80 18.18
C ILE A 193 -3.74 -21.14 17.56
N PRO A 194 -4.30 -21.17 16.33
CA PRO A 194 -4.73 -22.40 15.67
C PRO A 194 -3.57 -23.28 15.20
N ASP A 195 -3.77 -24.60 15.21
CA ASP A 195 -2.79 -25.62 14.82
C ASP A 195 -2.31 -25.54 13.36
N ASN A 196 -3.13 -25.00 12.46
CA ASN A 196 -2.84 -24.93 11.03
C ASN A 196 -2.98 -23.49 10.54
N TYR A 197 -1.90 -22.72 10.61
CA TYR A 197 -1.83 -21.37 10.08
C TYR A 197 -0.96 -21.28 8.82
N SER A 198 -1.23 -20.26 8.00
CA SER A 198 -0.39 -19.89 6.86
C SER A 198 0.24 -18.54 7.13
N LEU A 199 1.55 -18.39 6.90
CA LEU A 199 2.28 -17.15 7.15
C LEU A 199 2.88 -16.61 5.84
N GLU A 200 2.53 -15.36 5.52
CA GLU A 200 3.15 -14.57 4.47
C GLU A 200 3.87 -13.37 5.10
N VAL A 201 5.17 -13.25 4.85
CA VAL A 201 5.96 -12.07 5.23
C VAL A 201 6.49 -11.40 3.97
N SER A 202 6.26 -10.10 3.85
CA SER A 202 6.64 -9.33 2.66
C SER A 202 7.05 -7.90 3.00
N SER A 203 7.54 -7.18 2.00
CA SER A 203 7.76 -5.73 2.09
C SER A 203 6.55 -4.94 1.54
N PRO A 204 6.33 -3.67 1.96
CA PRO A 204 5.21 -2.85 1.52
C PRO A 204 5.11 -2.58 0.01
N GLY A 205 6.23 -2.68 -0.71
CA GLY A 205 6.28 -2.48 -2.15
C GLY A 205 6.05 -1.03 -2.61
N VAL A 206 5.65 -0.89 -3.87
CA VAL A 206 5.36 0.41 -4.55
C VAL A 206 3.91 0.81 -4.34
N GLU A 207 3.02 -0.16 -4.15
CA GLU A 207 1.60 0.01 -3.87
C GLU A 207 1.34 0.73 -2.55
N ARG A 208 2.35 0.84 -1.69
CA ARG A 208 2.22 1.42 -0.35
C ARG A 208 1.65 2.83 -0.36
N VAL A 209 0.69 3.03 0.52
CA VAL A 209 0.13 4.33 0.85
C VAL A 209 1.07 5.10 1.78
N VAL A 210 1.23 6.39 1.49
CA VAL A 210 1.99 7.37 2.27
C VAL A 210 1.09 7.98 3.32
N ARG A 211 1.45 7.85 4.60
CA ARG A 211 0.69 8.42 5.72
C ARG A 211 0.89 9.93 5.79
N ILE A 212 -0.21 10.68 5.72
CA ILE A 212 -0.18 12.15 5.72
C ILE A 212 -0.50 12.67 7.13
N PRO A 213 0.30 13.61 7.68
CA PRO A 213 1.52 14.20 7.09
C PRO A 213 2.83 13.48 7.44
N GLN A 214 2.79 12.43 8.26
CA GLN A 214 3.95 11.84 8.95
C GLN A 214 5.05 11.34 8.00
N GLU A 215 4.68 10.88 6.81
CA GLU A 215 5.60 10.31 5.84
C GLU A 215 5.91 11.23 4.64
N LEU A 216 5.33 12.43 4.60
CA LEU A 216 5.55 13.38 3.51
C LEU A 216 7.04 13.75 3.36
N ASP A 217 7.72 14.03 4.47
CA ASP A 217 9.14 14.37 4.44
C ASP A 217 10.01 13.21 3.93
N ARG A 218 9.66 11.98 4.36
CA ARG A 218 10.36 10.75 3.99
C ARG A 218 10.35 10.52 2.47
N PHE A 219 9.25 10.89 1.81
CA PHE A 219 9.03 10.62 0.38
C PHE A 219 9.03 11.84 -0.53
N LYS A 220 9.32 13.05 -0.03
CA LYS A 220 9.29 14.31 -0.79
C LYS A 220 10.04 14.32 -2.13
N ASP A 221 11.09 13.49 -2.25
CA ASP A 221 11.91 13.41 -3.45
C ASP A 221 11.32 12.50 -4.55
N LYS A 222 10.30 11.68 -4.22
CA LYS A 222 9.71 10.69 -5.12
C LYS A 222 8.44 11.23 -5.80
N PRO A 223 8.17 10.83 -7.06
CA PRO A 223 6.86 11.02 -7.63
C PRO A 223 5.83 10.18 -6.88
N MET A 224 4.67 10.75 -6.64
CA MET A 224 3.55 10.11 -5.94
C MET A 224 2.29 10.22 -6.78
N TYR A 225 1.52 9.14 -6.80
CA TYR A 225 0.16 9.18 -7.31
C TYR A 225 -0.75 9.72 -6.21
N VAL A 226 -1.51 10.76 -6.52
CA VAL A 226 -2.39 11.46 -5.58
C VAL A 226 -3.81 11.46 -6.14
N LYS A 227 -4.76 10.91 -5.38
CA LYS A 227 -6.20 11.16 -5.55
C LYS A 227 -6.63 12.21 -4.55
N TYR A 228 -7.38 13.22 -4.99
CA TYR A 228 -7.82 14.33 -4.16
C TYR A 228 -9.22 14.83 -4.56
N VAL A 229 -9.85 15.53 -3.65
CA VAL A 229 -11.13 16.22 -3.88
C VAL A 229 -10.89 17.72 -3.98
N THR A 230 -11.51 18.35 -4.98
CA THR A 230 -11.58 19.82 -5.08
C THR A 230 -13.01 20.28 -4.84
N GLU A 231 -13.18 21.22 -3.92
CA GLU A 231 -14.42 21.95 -3.75
C GLU A 231 -14.48 23.08 -4.78
N GLU A 232 -15.19 22.87 -5.89
CA GLU A 232 -15.48 23.94 -6.83
C GLU A 232 -16.68 24.74 -6.31
N ALA A 233 -16.47 26.03 -5.99
CA ALA A 233 -17.47 26.93 -5.40
C ALA A 233 -18.75 27.18 -6.23
N ALA A 234 -18.96 26.48 -7.35
CA ALA A 234 -20.08 26.66 -8.27
C ALA A 234 -20.89 25.37 -8.56
N THR A 235 -20.44 24.20 -8.08
CA THR A 235 -21.13 22.93 -8.31
C THR A 235 -21.27 22.19 -6.99
N GLU A 236 -22.49 21.83 -6.60
CA GLU A 236 -22.82 21.21 -5.30
C GLU A 236 -22.17 19.83 -5.07
N SER A 237 -21.43 19.30 -6.04
CA SER A 237 -20.75 18.01 -5.97
C SER A 237 -19.22 18.18 -5.89
N PRO A 238 -18.55 17.63 -4.86
CA PRO A 238 -17.09 17.56 -4.83
C PRO A 238 -16.57 16.82 -6.05
N LYS A 239 -15.56 17.38 -6.72
CA LYS A 239 -14.94 16.74 -7.88
C LYS A 239 -13.69 15.99 -7.46
N GLU A 240 -13.70 14.68 -7.64
CA GLU A 240 -12.52 13.85 -7.51
C GLU A 240 -11.59 14.03 -8.72
N SER A 241 -10.30 14.10 -8.45
CA SER A 241 -9.26 14.26 -9.45
C SER A 241 -8.01 13.53 -9.01
N ASP A 242 -7.22 13.07 -9.96
CA ASP A 242 -6.00 12.34 -9.70
C ASP A 242 -4.85 12.74 -10.63
N GLY A 243 -3.63 12.39 -10.23
CA GLY A 243 -2.45 12.64 -11.03
C GLY A 243 -1.16 12.19 -10.35
N VAL A 244 -0.07 12.23 -11.11
CA VAL A 244 1.27 11.96 -10.58
C VAL A 244 1.99 13.28 -10.31
N PHE A 245 2.30 13.52 -9.06
CA PHE A 245 2.88 14.78 -8.60
C PHE A 245 4.17 14.58 -7.83
N LYS A 246 4.92 15.66 -7.69
CA LYS A 246 6.06 15.76 -6.77
C LYS A 246 5.75 16.80 -5.70
N LEU A 247 5.99 16.43 -4.44
CA LEU A 247 5.82 17.33 -3.32
C LEU A 247 6.83 18.48 -3.41
N VAL A 248 6.35 19.71 -3.29
CA VAL A 248 7.17 20.94 -3.31
C VAL A 248 7.43 21.42 -1.89
N SER A 249 6.36 21.51 -1.11
CA SER A 249 6.40 21.93 0.28
C SER A 249 5.14 21.44 1.00
N PHE A 250 5.22 21.36 2.33
CA PHE A 250 4.06 21.14 3.18
C PHE A 250 4.29 21.92 4.47
N ASP A 251 3.19 22.27 5.12
CA ASP A 251 3.20 22.97 6.39
C ASP A 251 2.23 22.28 7.35
N LEU A 252 2.75 21.90 8.51
CA LEU A 252 1.99 21.22 9.55
C LEU A 252 1.06 22.17 10.29
N GLU A 253 1.40 23.46 10.36
CA GLU A 253 0.59 24.45 11.07
C GLU A 253 -0.67 24.80 10.29
N SER A 254 -0.53 25.15 9.01
CA SER A 254 -1.68 25.39 8.14
C SER A 254 -2.36 24.11 7.65
N SER A 255 -1.74 22.94 7.81
CA SER A 255 -2.21 21.66 7.28
C SER A 255 -2.39 21.66 5.76
N TYR A 256 -1.52 22.39 5.04
CA TYR A 256 -1.50 22.46 3.57
C TYR A 256 -0.27 21.80 2.98
N CYS A 257 -0.42 21.29 1.76
CA CYS A 257 0.68 20.82 0.91
C CYS A 257 0.62 21.50 -0.46
N THR A 258 1.79 21.68 -1.06
CA THR A 258 1.97 22.18 -2.42
C THR A 258 2.62 21.10 -3.27
N TRP A 259 2.00 20.82 -4.41
CA TRP A 259 2.39 19.81 -5.36
C TRP A 259 2.75 20.44 -6.70
N SER A 260 3.63 19.77 -7.45
CA SER A 260 3.98 20.10 -8.83
C SER A 260 3.81 18.88 -9.72
N ILE A 261 3.63 19.07 -11.03
CA ILE A 261 3.56 17.94 -11.97
C ILE A 261 4.89 17.19 -11.94
N ALA A 262 4.85 15.88 -11.70
CA ALA A 262 6.04 15.05 -11.74
C ALA A 262 6.51 14.88 -13.19
N ASP A 263 7.84 14.92 -13.40
CA ASP A 263 8.44 14.73 -14.71
C ASP A 263 8.61 13.23 -15.05
N VAL A 264 7.47 12.54 -15.17
CA VAL A 264 7.38 11.10 -15.46
C VAL A 264 6.77 10.85 -16.84
N ARG A 265 6.98 9.65 -17.38
CA ARG A 265 6.51 9.29 -18.73
C ARG A 265 5.00 9.51 -18.90
N LYS A 266 4.20 9.06 -17.92
CA LYS A 266 2.73 9.22 -17.89
C LYS A 266 2.28 10.68 -18.08
N ASN A 267 2.97 11.64 -17.46
CA ASN A 267 2.64 13.05 -17.56
C ASN A 267 3.18 13.71 -18.84
N ARG A 268 4.32 13.23 -19.36
CA ARG A 268 4.91 13.70 -20.62
C ARG A 268 4.05 13.30 -21.83
N GLU A 269 3.53 12.08 -21.84
CA GLU A 269 2.71 11.56 -22.93
C GLU A 269 1.44 12.38 -23.17
N GLN A 270 0.87 13.01 -22.12
CA GLN A 270 -0.25 13.95 -22.26
C GLN A 270 0.09 15.20 -23.10
N ALA A 271 1.37 15.56 -23.21
CA ALA A 271 1.87 16.66 -24.05
C ALA A 271 2.43 16.20 -25.40
N GLY A 272 2.46 14.89 -25.65
CA GLY A 272 3.02 14.23 -26.84
C GLY A 272 4.18 13.28 -26.49
N LYS A 273 4.20 12.09 -27.11
CA LYS A 273 5.17 11.03 -26.85
C LYS A 273 6.62 11.55 -26.92
N GLY A 274 7.38 11.34 -25.84
CA GLY A 274 8.80 11.73 -25.75
C GLY A 274 9.09 13.21 -25.56
N ARG A 275 8.08 14.09 -25.51
CA ARG A 275 8.31 15.53 -25.25
C ARG A 275 8.54 15.79 -23.76
N PRO A 276 9.54 16.61 -23.39
CA PRO A 276 9.67 17.11 -22.04
C PRO A 276 8.44 17.93 -21.62
N LEU A 277 8.19 18.05 -20.31
CA LEU A 277 7.14 18.93 -19.80
C LEU A 277 7.34 20.37 -20.28
N SER A 278 6.24 20.98 -20.73
CA SER A 278 6.20 22.39 -21.13
C SER A 278 6.52 23.32 -19.95
N LYS A 279 6.97 24.56 -20.24
CA LYS A 279 7.25 25.57 -19.21
C LYS A 279 6.06 25.77 -18.25
N LYS A 280 4.84 25.85 -18.81
CA LYS A 280 3.61 25.98 -18.03
C LYS A 280 3.39 24.79 -17.08
N GLN A 281 3.64 23.57 -17.53
CA GLN A 281 3.51 22.37 -16.68
C GLN A 281 4.54 22.34 -15.56
N ARG A 282 5.79 22.75 -15.84
CA ARG A 282 6.87 22.79 -14.83
C ARG A 282 6.61 23.84 -13.75
N GLU A 283 6.00 24.96 -14.11
CA GLU A 283 5.66 26.06 -13.18
C GLU A 283 4.32 25.83 -12.47
N TRP A 284 3.48 24.92 -12.97
CA TRP A 284 2.18 24.63 -12.37
C TRP A 284 2.31 24.11 -10.94
N ARG A 285 1.45 24.63 -10.05
CA ARG A 285 1.39 24.27 -8.64
C ARG A 285 -0.05 23.99 -8.23
N LEU A 286 -0.22 22.99 -7.37
CA LEU A 286 -1.49 22.63 -6.75
C LEU A 286 -1.33 22.70 -5.24
N GLN A 287 -2.10 23.58 -4.62
CA GLN A 287 -2.11 23.75 -3.17
C GLN A 287 -3.45 23.23 -2.62
N MET A 288 -3.39 22.41 -1.58
CA MET A 288 -4.59 21.82 -0.95
C MET A 288 -4.33 21.44 0.50
N PRO A 289 -5.39 21.41 1.34
CA PRO A 289 -5.28 20.94 2.70
C PRO A 289 -5.06 19.41 2.72
N PHE A 290 -4.49 18.88 3.80
CA PHE A 290 -4.26 17.45 3.96
C PHE A 290 -5.56 16.64 3.86
N ASP A 291 -6.66 17.17 4.39
CA ASP A 291 -7.97 16.50 4.40
C ASP A 291 -8.60 16.34 3.01
N SER A 292 -8.15 17.11 2.02
CA SER A 292 -8.57 16.94 0.62
C SER A 292 -7.90 15.75 -0.08
N LEU A 293 -6.81 15.21 0.49
CA LEU A 293 -6.11 14.05 -0.06
C LEU A 293 -6.87 12.78 0.30
N ARG A 294 -7.30 12.03 -0.72
CA ARG A 294 -8.00 10.74 -0.53
C ARG A 294 -7.03 9.57 -0.51
N LEU A 295 -6.01 9.63 -1.36
CA LEU A 295 -5.00 8.57 -1.47
C LEU A 295 -3.69 9.19 -1.94
N VAL A 296 -2.60 8.87 -1.25
CA VAL A 296 -1.24 9.18 -1.70
C VAL A 296 -0.46 7.88 -1.68
N ARG A 297 0.08 7.45 -2.83
CA ARG A 297 0.95 6.27 -2.92
C ARG A 297 2.18 6.57 -3.74
N LEU A 298 3.24 5.79 -3.55
CA LEU A 298 4.40 5.92 -4.43
C LEU A 298 4.03 5.63 -5.88
N TYR A 299 4.68 6.34 -6.79
CA TYR A 299 4.59 6.07 -8.21
C TYR A 299 5.92 5.48 -8.69
N SER A 300 5.83 4.41 -9.48
CA SER A 300 6.94 3.85 -10.26
C SER A 300 6.55 3.85 -11.73
N ASP A 301 7.49 4.22 -12.59
CA ASP A 301 7.34 4.01 -14.03
C ASP A 301 7.49 2.51 -14.30
N CYS A 302 6.38 1.84 -14.59
CA CYS A 302 6.35 0.49 -15.15
C CYS A 302 6.51 0.54 -16.68
#